data_AF-A0A2Z5KAK9-F1
#
_entry.id   AF-A0A2Z5KAK9-F1
#
_cell.length_a   1.000
_cell.length_b   1.000
_cell.length_c   1.000
_cell.angle_alpha   90.00
_cell.angle_beta   90.00
_cell.angle_gamma   90.00
#
_symmetry.space_group_name_H-M   'P 1'
#
loop_
_entity.id
_entity.type
_entity.pdbx_description
1 polymer ?
#
loop_
_entity_poly.entity_id
_entity_poly.type
_entity_poly.pdbx_seq_one_letter_code
_entity_poly.pdbx_strand_id
1 'polypeptide(L)'
;MTCMPNEDAEFHNAIKEVFLKYPEAQGKYALTSLQLENEMEIDWENEVGVSRIEDRKIITEFVDRKSVIRMQLCLKWNFDYTECLNWIEAPE
;
A
#
# COMPACT_ATOMS: atom_id res chain seq x y z
N MET A 1 -12.78 -11.67 -3.82
CA MET A 1 -11.68 -12.61 -3.54
C MET A 1 -11.05 -12.11 -2.27
N THR A 2 -10.98 -12.95 -1.23
CA THR A 2 -10.61 -12.48 0.12
C THR A 2 -9.14 -12.82 0.32
N CYS A 3 -8.28 -11.84 0.57
CA CYS A 3 -6.88 -12.14 0.88
C CYS A 3 -6.79 -12.80 2.27
N MET A 4 -7.00 -14.11 2.30
CA MET A 4 -6.95 -14.92 3.51
C MET A 4 -5.70 -15.80 3.50
N PRO A 5 -5.02 -15.96 4.65
CA PRO A 5 -3.86 -16.85 4.79
C PRO A 5 -4.08 -18.30 4.35
N ASN A 6 -5.33 -18.71 4.15
CA ASN A 6 -5.71 -20.05 3.73
C ASN A 6 -5.83 -20.20 2.21
N GLU A 7 -6.10 -19.11 1.46
CA GLU A 7 -6.16 -19.14 -0.01
C GLU A 7 -4.74 -19.10 -0.59
N ASP A 8 -3.86 -18.27 -0.02
CA ASP A 8 -2.46 -18.08 -0.48
C ASP A 8 -1.43 -18.60 0.55
N ALA A 9 -1.68 -19.76 1.14
CA ALA A 9 -0.94 -20.26 2.30
C ALA A 9 0.58 -20.39 2.06
N GLU A 10 0.99 -20.87 0.89
CA GLU A 10 2.41 -21.02 0.54
C GLU A 10 3.11 -19.65 0.47
N PHE A 11 2.48 -18.68 -0.21
CA PHE A 11 2.98 -17.31 -0.30
C PHE A 11 3.11 -16.66 1.09
N HIS A 12 2.07 -16.76 1.92
CA HIS A 12 2.12 -16.20 3.28
C HIS A 12 3.17 -16.87 4.17
N ASN A 13 3.40 -18.18 4.02
CA ASN A 13 4.47 -18.87 4.76
C ASN A 13 5.85 -18.39 4.32
N ALA A 14 6.09 -18.22 3.02
CA ALA A 14 7.34 -17.66 2.51
C ALA A 14 7.61 -16.24 3.06
N ILE A 15 6.59 -15.38 3.11
CA ILE A 15 6.72 -14.02 3.69
C ILE A 15 7.02 -14.07 5.19
N LYS A 16 6.40 -14.98 5.94
CA LYS A 16 6.72 -15.17 7.37
C LYS A 16 8.18 -15.53 7.59
N GLU A 17 8.73 -16.43 6.76
CA GLU A 17 10.15 -16.79 6.84
C GLU A 17 11.07 -15.59 6.57
N VAL A 18 10.70 -14.68 5.67
CA VAL A 18 11.44 -13.43 5.44
C VAL A 18 11.42 -12.54 6.69
N PHE A 19 10.25 -12.32 7.30
CA PHE A 19 10.16 -11.53 8.53
C PHE A 19 10.93 -12.16 9.70
N LEU A 20 11.00 -13.49 9.79
CA LEU A 20 11.83 -14.18 10.79
C LEU A 20 13.33 -13.96 10.57
N LYS A 21 13.77 -13.81 9.31
CA LYS A 21 15.16 -13.49 8.96
C LYS A 21 15.54 -12.04 9.25
N TYR A 22 14.58 -11.11 9.17
CA TYR A 22 14.77 -9.67 9.37
C TYR A 22 13.83 -9.12 10.46
N PRO A 23 14.09 -9.43 11.75
CA PRO A 23 13.19 -9.07 12.85
C PRO A 23 12.98 -7.56 12.99
N GLU A 24 13.95 -6.73 12.62
CA GLU A 24 13.84 -5.27 12.59
C GLU A 24 12.80 -4.74 11.59
N ALA A 25 12.39 -5.55 10.63
CA ALA A 25 11.35 -5.23 9.65
C ALA A 25 9.93 -5.48 10.21
N GLN A 26 9.78 -6.33 11.23
CA GLN A 26 8.47 -6.77 11.76
C GLN A 26 7.61 -5.63 12.34
N GLY A 27 8.22 -4.52 12.74
CA GLY A 27 7.52 -3.32 13.20
C GLY A 27 7.41 -2.18 12.19
N LYS A 28 8.00 -2.36 11.00
CA LYS A 28 8.10 -1.30 9.97
C LYS A 28 7.25 -1.60 8.74
N TYR A 29 7.01 -2.88 8.45
CA TYR A 29 6.32 -3.32 7.26
C TYR A 29 5.21 -4.29 7.61
N ALA A 30 4.13 -4.23 6.85
CA ALA A 30 3.04 -5.18 6.87
C ALA A 30 2.68 -5.56 5.44
N LEU A 31 2.25 -6.81 5.25
CA LEU A 31 1.62 -7.22 4.01
C LEU A 31 0.16 -6.73 4.02
N THR A 32 -0.24 -5.99 3.00
CA THR A 32 -1.60 -5.47 2.86
C THR A 32 -2.25 -5.97 1.56
N SER A 33 -3.55 -6.23 1.61
CA SER A 33 -4.36 -6.58 0.44
C SER A 33 -4.72 -5.32 -0.36
N LEU A 34 -5.03 -5.49 -1.65
CA LEU A 34 -5.66 -4.47 -2.50
C LEU A 34 -7.18 -4.62 -2.58
N GLN A 35 -7.82 -5.42 -1.70
CA GLN A 35 -9.23 -5.76 -1.86
C GLN A 35 -10.15 -4.53 -1.90
N LEU A 36 -9.94 -3.55 -1.02
CA LEU A 36 -10.76 -2.33 -1.01
C LEU A 36 -10.55 -1.49 -2.27
N GLU A 37 -9.31 -1.36 -2.72
CA GLU A 37 -8.99 -0.65 -3.95
C GLU A 37 -9.56 -1.36 -5.19
N ASN A 38 -9.57 -2.69 -5.21
CA ASN A 38 -10.20 -3.47 -6.26
C ASN A 38 -11.73 -3.32 -6.26
N GLU A 39 -12.36 -3.25 -5.07
CA GLU A 39 -13.80 -2.96 -4.95
C GLU A 39 -14.17 -1.55 -5.43
N MET A 40 -13.22 -0.61 -5.38
CA MET A 40 -13.36 0.75 -5.92
C MET A 40 -13.04 0.84 -7.42
N GLU A 41 -12.59 -0.24 -8.05
CA GLU A 41 -12.20 -0.29 -9.47
C GLU A 41 -11.14 0.75 -9.85
N ILE A 42 -10.15 0.99 -8.97
CA ILE A 42 -9.08 1.97 -9.19
C ILE A 42 -8.28 1.64 -10.45
N ASP A 43 -8.14 2.63 -11.33
CA ASP A 43 -7.27 2.56 -12.51
C ASP A 43 -5.85 2.94 -12.10
N TRP A 44 -5.04 1.97 -11.70
CA TRP A 44 -3.67 2.21 -11.25
C TRP A 44 -2.74 2.86 -12.31
N GLU A 45 -3.09 2.80 -13.60
CA GLU A 45 -2.33 3.50 -14.64
C GLU A 45 -2.51 5.02 -14.54
N ASN A 46 -3.74 5.46 -14.25
CA ASN A 46 -4.12 6.88 -14.26
C ASN A 46 -4.36 7.48 -12.87
N GLU A 47 -4.58 6.66 -11.85
CA GLU A 47 -4.91 7.04 -10.49
C GLU A 47 -3.85 6.61 -9.48
N VAL A 48 -3.80 7.32 -8.36
CA VAL A 48 -2.94 6.99 -7.23
C VAL A 48 -3.60 7.39 -5.92
N GLY A 49 -3.35 6.62 -4.87
CA GLY A 49 -3.78 6.97 -3.53
C GLY A 49 -2.95 8.13 -2.97
N VAL A 50 -3.63 9.06 -2.31
CA VAL A 50 -3.03 10.12 -1.51
C VAL A 50 -3.60 10.00 -0.10
N SER A 51 -2.74 9.65 0.84
CA SER A 51 -3.10 9.47 2.23
C SER A 51 -2.68 10.64 3.10
N ARG A 52 -3.54 10.97 4.06
CA ARG A 52 -3.25 11.90 5.16
C ARG A 52 -3.78 11.34 6.48
N ILE A 53 -3.28 11.91 7.57
CA ILE A 53 -3.77 11.59 8.91
C ILE A 53 -4.68 12.73 9.36
N GLU A 54 -5.94 12.40 9.64
CA GLU A 54 -6.89 13.30 10.29
C GLU A 54 -7.30 12.70 11.64
N ASP A 55 -6.94 13.37 12.73
CA ASP A 55 -7.09 12.89 14.11
C ASP A 55 -6.46 11.50 14.33
N ARG A 56 -7.30 10.46 14.38
CA ARG A 56 -6.94 9.04 14.57
C ARG A 56 -7.34 8.18 13.37
N LYS A 57 -7.55 8.81 12.22
CA LYS A 57 -7.95 8.16 10.97
C LYS A 57 -6.86 8.37 9.93
N ILE A 58 -6.70 7.36 9.10
CA ILE A 58 -5.96 7.49 7.84
C ILE A 58 -7.03 7.63 6.77
N ILE A 59 -7.01 8.75 6.04
CA ILE A 59 -7.88 8.98 4.89
C ILE A 59 -7.02 8.81 3.66
N THR A 60 -7.52 8.04 2.70
CA THR A 60 -6.89 7.86 1.39
C THR A 60 -7.88 8.29 0.32
N GLU A 61 -7.48 9.24 -0.50
CA GLU A 61 -8.24 9.67 -1.68
C GLU A 61 -7.51 9.17 -2.93
N PHE A 62 -8.25 8.63 -3.89
CA PHE A 62 -7.70 8.24 -5.18
C PHE A 62 -7.91 9.38 -6.17
N VAL A 63 -6.82 9.87 -6.74
CA VAL A 63 -6.79 11.06 -7.60
C VAL A 63 -6.01 10.78 -8.86
N ASP A 64 -6.22 11.60 -9.89
CA ASP A 64 -5.43 11.54 -11.12
C ASP A 64 -3.93 11.69 -10.80
N ARG A 65 -3.12 10.74 -11.24
CA ARG A 65 -1.68 10.66 -11.01
C ARG A 65 -0.94 11.91 -11.48
N LYS A 66 -1.41 12.59 -12.53
CA LYS A 66 -0.84 13.84 -13.07
C LYS A 66 -1.15 15.04 -12.18
N SER A 67 -2.18 14.97 -11.34
CA SER A 67 -2.53 16.03 -10.39
C SER A 67 -1.62 16.06 -9.15
N VAL A 68 -0.95 14.95 -8.86
CA VAL A 68 -0.04 14.82 -7.72
C VAL A 68 1.28 15.54 -7.99
N ILE A 69 1.46 16.72 -7.39
CA ILE A 69 2.73 17.46 -7.42
C ILE A 69 3.72 16.75 -6.48
N ARG A 70 4.47 15.76 -7.00
CA ARG A 70 5.59 15.02 -6.36
C ARG A 70 5.60 15.09 -4.83
N MET A 71 4.59 14.47 -4.22
CA MET A 71 4.49 14.31 -2.78
C MET A 71 5.60 13.40 -2.27
N GLN A 72 6.19 13.74 -1.11
CA GLN A 72 7.61 13.44 -0.87
C GLN A 72 7.93 12.04 -0.33
N LEU A 73 6.93 11.20 -0.01
CA LEU A 73 7.17 9.84 0.51
C LEU A 73 6.09 8.86 0.00
N CYS A 74 6.54 7.78 -0.64
CA CYS A 74 5.66 6.67 -1.03
C CYS A 74 5.41 5.73 0.15
N LEU A 75 4.14 5.49 0.49
CA LEU A 75 3.70 4.59 1.55
C LEU A 75 3.45 3.16 1.05
N LYS A 76 3.04 3.02 -0.21
CA LYS A 76 2.68 1.73 -0.81
C LYS A 76 3.24 1.64 -2.22
N TRP A 77 4.16 0.71 -2.41
CA TRP A 77 4.73 0.39 -3.71
C TRP A 77 3.95 -0.74 -4.37
N ASN A 78 3.99 -0.77 -5.71
CA ASN A 78 3.67 -1.97 -6.45
C ASN A 78 4.72 -3.07 -6.17
N PHE A 79 4.43 -4.30 -6.59
CA PHE A 79 5.22 -5.47 -6.22
C PHE A 79 6.70 -5.40 -6.67
N ASP A 80 6.97 -4.77 -7.81
CA ASP A 80 8.32 -4.65 -8.37
C ASP A 80 9.03 -3.33 -7.97
N TYR A 81 8.41 -2.53 -7.10
CA TYR A 81 8.93 -1.24 -6.61
C TYR A 81 9.22 -0.21 -7.71
N THR A 82 8.58 -0.32 -8.87
CA THR A 82 8.73 0.66 -9.97
C THR A 82 7.74 1.81 -9.85
N GLU A 83 6.59 1.59 -9.22
CA GLU A 83 5.52 2.57 -9.13
C GLU A 83 4.99 2.71 -7.71
N CYS A 84 4.75 3.96 -7.32
CA CYS A 84 4.04 4.25 -6.09
C CYS A 84 2.53 4.19 -6.34
N LEU A 85 1.85 3.40 -5.51
CA LEU A 85 0.40 3.24 -5.47
C LEU A 85 -0.24 4.17 -4.44
N ASN A 86 0.50 4.59 -3.41
CA ASN A 86 -0.02 5.48 -2.38
C ASN A 86 1.06 6.42 -1.82
N TRP A 87 0.80 7.73 -1.87
CA TRP A 87 1.66 8.79 -1.35
C TRP A 87 1.14 9.38 -0.05
N ILE A 88 2.02 9.89 0.82
CA ILE A 88 1.60 10.75 1.95
C ILE A 88 1.57 12.23 1.54
N GLU A 89 0.49 12.92 1.88
CA GLU A 89 0.38 14.37 1.72
C GLU A 89 1.41 15.08 2.59
N ALA A 90 2.16 16.02 1.98
CA ALA A 90 3.09 16.84 2.74
C ALA A 90 2.27 17.83 3.58
N PRO A 91 2.58 18.01 4.88
CA PRO A 91 2.03 19.14 5.61
C PRO A 91 2.49 20.44 4.96
N GLU A 92 1.57 21.39 4.79
CA GLU A 92 1.87 22.76 4.33
C GLU A 92 2.92 23.46 5.19
#